data_AF-A0A520ZMA1-F1
#
_entry.id   AF-A0A520ZMA1-F1
#
_cell.length_a   1.000
_cell.length_b   1.000
_cell.length_c   1.000
_cell.angle_alpha   90.00
_cell.angle_beta   90.00
_cell.angle_gamma   90.00
#
_symmetry.space_group_name_H-M   'P 1'
#
loop_
_entity.id
_entity.type
_entity.pdbx_description
1 polymer ?
#
loop_
_entity_poly.entity_id
_entity_poly.type
_entity_poly.pdbx_seq_one_letter_code
_entity_poly.pdbx_strand_id
1 'polypeptide(L)'
;HAQRIIGAVLVDDALKYGDYDCVAYRTAAGVQQFRSLGSGRNAATEKVVEVPCVEVSFFIGSNEARAVAVLRAIYSAHAYEEPVIFVEPCVRTLHIRGMDEDNPNRFWNNEAEDWVPDEHR
;
A
#
# COMPACT_ATOMS: atom_id res chain seq x y z
N HIS A 1 9.60 -8.40 2.69
CA HIS A 1 9.16 -7.55 3.83
C HIS A 1 7.78 -6.93 3.61
N ALA A 2 7.47 -6.38 2.42
CA ALA A 2 6.16 -5.78 2.10
C ALA A 2 4.95 -6.64 2.52
N GLN A 3 4.90 -7.93 2.15
CA GLN A 3 3.78 -8.81 2.52
C GLN A 3 3.57 -8.94 4.03
N ARG A 4 4.64 -8.93 4.83
CA ARG A 4 4.56 -8.97 6.29
C ARG A 4 3.94 -7.69 6.85
N ILE A 5 4.31 -6.55 6.27
CA ILE A 5 3.76 -5.23 6.66
C ILE A 5 2.28 -5.17 6.31
N ILE A 6 1.90 -5.55 5.09
CA ILE A 6 0.49 -5.62 4.66
C ILE A 6 -0.29 -6.55 5.59
N GLY A 7 0.23 -7.75 5.88
CA GLY A 7 -0.39 -8.68 6.81
C GLY A 7 -0.61 -8.11 8.21
N ALA A 8 0.33 -7.30 8.72
CA ALA A 8 0.18 -6.63 10.01
C ALA A 8 -0.90 -5.54 9.96
N VAL A 9 -0.97 -4.76 8.87
CA VAL A 9 -2.03 -3.75 8.67
C VAL A 9 -3.41 -4.40 8.62
N LEU A 10 -3.52 -5.57 7.97
CA LEU A 10 -4.79 -6.30 7.83
C LEU A 10 -5.40 -6.79 9.16
N VAL A 11 -4.62 -6.79 10.25
CA VAL A 11 -5.15 -7.07 11.59
C VAL A 11 -6.02 -5.92 12.10
N ASP A 12 -5.66 -4.67 11.77
CA ASP A 12 -6.32 -3.45 12.26
C ASP A 12 -7.29 -2.82 11.25
N ASP A 13 -7.04 -3.02 9.95
CA ASP A 13 -7.90 -2.53 8.88
C ASP A 13 -7.96 -3.53 7.71
N ALA A 14 -9.17 -3.90 7.28
CA ALA A 14 -9.37 -4.80 6.14
C ALA A 14 -8.96 -4.22 4.77
N LEU A 15 -8.51 -2.97 4.71
CA LEU A 15 -8.14 -2.24 3.48
C LEU A 15 -9.25 -2.30 2.42
N LYS A 16 -10.46 -1.98 2.85
CA LYS A 16 -11.65 -2.02 1.98
C LYS A 16 -11.65 -0.89 0.96
N TYR A 17 -11.85 -1.26 -0.30
CA TYR A 17 -12.07 -0.36 -1.41
C TYR A 17 -13.29 -0.82 -2.24
N GLY A 18 -14.46 -0.26 -1.95
CA GLY A 18 -15.71 -0.69 -2.57
C GLY A 18 -16.10 -2.10 -2.12
N ASP A 19 -16.35 -2.98 -3.10
CA ASP A 19 -16.70 -4.39 -2.88
C ASP A 19 -15.47 -5.29 -2.67
N TYR A 20 -14.26 -4.72 -2.62
CA TYR A 20 -13.00 -5.43 -2.43
C TYR A 20 -12.41 -5.15 -1.03
N ASP A 21 -11.77 -6.16 -0.44
CA ASP A 21 -10.88 -6.01 0.71
C ASP A 21 -9.43 -6.36 0.34
N CYS A 22 -8.52 -6.19 1.29
CA CYS A 22 -7.09 -6.43 1.10
C CYS A 22 -6.44 -5.61 -0.03
N VAL A 23 -7.02 -4.46 -0.38
CA VAL A 23 -6.57 -3.65 -1.51
C VAL A 23 -5.31 -2.88 -1.13
N ALA A 24 -4.18 -3.31 -1.67
CA ALA A 24 -2.91 -2.62 -1.58
C ALA A 24 -2.20 -2.65 -2.95
N TYR A 25 -1.54 -1.55 -3.27
CA TYR A 25 -0.69 -1.42 -4.44
C TYR A 25 0.77 -1.54 -4.04
N ARG A 26 1.58 -2.16 -4.92
CA ARG A 26 3.02 -2.30 -4.74
C ARG A 26 3.73 -1.98 -6.04
N THR A 27 4.75 -1.13 -5.97
CA THR A 27 5.59 -0.83 -7.14
C THR A 27 6.53 -1.99 -7.48
N ALA A 28 7.05 -1.97 -8.72
CA ALA A 28 8.27 -2.72 -9.04
C ALA A 28 9.43 -2.25 -8.12
N ALA A 29 10.42 -3.12 -7.93
CA ALA A 29 11.57 -2.76 -7.09
C ALA A 29 12.35 -1.59 -7.70
N GLY A 30 12.55 -0.55 -6.89
CA GLY A 30 13.41 0.60 -7.17
C GLY A 30 14.64 0.60 -6.27
N VAL A 31 15.27 1.77 -6.15
CA VAL A 31 16.49 1.98 -5.35
C VAL A 31 16.27 3.10 -4.34
N GLN A 32 16.53 2.80 -3.07
CA GLN A 32 16.64 3.80 -2.00
C GLN A 32 18.11 4.13 -1.76
N GLN A 33 18.40 5.41 -1.57
CA GLN A 33 19.73 5.92 -1.26
C GLN A 33 19.78 6.55 0.12
N PHE A 34 20.85 6.31 0.87
CA PHE A 34 21.09 7.01 2.15
C PHE A 34 22.58 7.01 2.52
N ARG A 35 22.98 7.91 3.42
CA ARG A 35 24.29 7.85 4.10
C ARG A 35 24.03 7.77 5.60
N SER A 36 24.56 6.75 6.26
CA SER A 36 24.42 6.62 7.71
C SER A 36 25.26 7.66 8.43
N LEU A 37 24.67 8.32 9.43
CA LEU A 37 25.37 9.31 10.26
C LEU A 37 26.06 8.70 11.48
N GLY A 38 25.84 7.41 11.77
CA GLY A 38 26.44 6.71 12.91
C GLY A 38 25.80 6.97 14.27
N SER A 39 24.73 7.78 14.34
CA SER A 39 23.95 8.02 15.56
C SER A 39 22.83 6.99 15.80
N GLY A 40 22.41 6.26 14.75
CA GLY A 40 21.48 5.13 14.83
C GLY A 40 22.21 3.81 15.09
N ARG A 41 21.56 2.67 14.81
CA ARG A 41 22.20 1.35 14.97
C ARG A 41 23.22 1.03 13.89
N ASN A 42 23.11 1.63 12.71
CA ASN A 42 24.10 1.50 11.66
C ASN A 42 25.30 2.40 11.94
N ALA A 43 26.52 1.88 11.76
CA ALA A 43 27.74 2.68 11.77
C ALA A 43 27.69 3.77 10.68
N ALA A 44 28.43 4.87 10.88
CA ALA A 44 28.51 5.92 9.87
C ALA A 44 29.12 5.38 8.57
N THR A 45 28.59 5.81 7.43
CA THR A 45 29.15 5.49 6.12
C THR A 45 29.79 6.72 5.50
N GLU A 46 30.95 6.56 4.86
CA GLU A 46 31.63 7.67 4.19
C GLU A 46 30.86 8.14 2.93
N LYS A 47 30.20 7.20 2.25
CA LYS A 47 29.49 7.41 0.99
C LYS A 47 28.00 7.07 1.14
N VAL A 48 27.22 7.56 0.17
CA VAL A 48 25.85 7.10 -0.04
C VAL A 48 25.88 5.63 -0.41
N VAL A 49 25.01 4.86 0.24
CA VAL A 49 24.72 3.47 -0.09
C VAL A 49 23.37 3.37 -0.78
N GLU A 50 23.22 2.34 -1.58
CA GLU A 50 22.01 2.04 -2.34
C GLU A 50 21.46 0.69 -1.89
N VAL A 51 20.15 0.59 -1.71
CA VAL A 51 19.47 -0.66 -1.37
C VAL A 51 18.18 -0.80 -2.21
N PRO A 52 17.83 -2.03 -2.65
CA PRO A 52 16.55 -2.26 -3.31
C PRO A 52 15.38 -1.95 -2.36
N CYS A 53 14.37 -1.27 -2.86
CA CYS A 53 13.15 -0.97 -2.10
C CYS A 53 11.90 -1.11 -2.97
N VAL A 54 10.75 -1.17 -2.32
CA VAL A 54 9.44 -1.07 -2.98
C VAL A 54 8.61 -0.05 -2.21
N GLU A 55 7.72 0.62 -2.93
CA GLU A 55 6.66 1.40 -2.32
C GLU A 55 5.44 0.50 -2.16
N VAL A 56 4.75 0.66 -1.03
CA VAL A 56 3.44 0.06 -0.77
C VAL A 56 2.49 1.20 -0.45
N SER A 57 1.37 1.25 -1.16
CA SER A 57 0.32 2.24 -0.94
C SER A 57 -1.04 1.57 -0.81
N PHE A 58 -1.88 2.12 0.05
CA PHE A 58 -3.25 1.66 0.29
C PHE A 58 -4.06 2.81 0.87
N PHE A 59 -5.38 2.70 0.79
CA PHE A 59 -6.29 3.70 1.33
C PHE A 59 -6.90 3.21 2.65
N ILE A 60 -6.98 4.10 3.63
CA ILE A 60 -7.76 3.89 4.86
C ILE A 60 -8.81 5.00 4.99
N GLY A 61 -9.94 4.69 5.60
CA GLY A 61 -10.98 5.70 5.86
C GLY A 61 -10.48 6.79 6.82
N SER A 62 -11.10 7.98 6.75
CA SER A 62 -10.78 9.14 7.60
C SER A 62 -11.17 8.90 9.08
N ASN A 63 -10.35 8.12 9.79
CA ASN A 63 -10.48 7.85 11.21
C ASN A 63 -9.07 7.88 11.83
N GLU A 64 -8.82 8.88 12.66
CA GLU A 64 -7.50 9.11 13.27
C GLU A 64 -7.04 7.94 14.16
N ALA A 65 -7.91 7.41 15.01
CA ALA A 65 -7.56 6.31 15.91
C ALA A 65 -7.13 5.06 15.12
N ARG A 66 -7.82 4.79 14.01
CA ARG A 66 -7.49 3.71 13.07
C ARG A 66 -6.18 3.98 12.34
N ALA A 67 -5.94 5.20 11.86
CA ALA A 67 -4.67 5.57 11.25
C ALA A 67 -3.50 5.38 12.23
N VAL A 68 -3.66 5.78 13.49
CA VAL A 68 -2.65 5.56 14.54
C VAL A 68 -2.41 4.08 14.80
N ALA A 69 -3.46 3.25 14.84
CA ALA A 69 -3.31 1.80 15.01
C ALA A 69 -2.51 1.19 13.84
N VAL A 70 -2.89 1.51 12.60
CA VAL A 70 -2.20 1.07 11.39
C VAL A 70 -0.72 1.49 11.40
N LEU A 71 -0.40 2.75 11.73
CA LEU A 71 0.98 3.23 11.80
C LEU A 71 1.81 2.46 12.85
N ARG A 72 1.22 2.15 14.00
CA ARG A 72 1.87 1.33 15.04
C ARG A 72 2.13 -0.09 14.56
N ALA A 73 1.18 -0.71 13.85
CA ALA A 73 1.35 -2.04 13.27
C ALA A 73 2.47 -2.07 12.23
N ILE A 74 2.52 -1.07 11.33
CA ILE A 74 3.61 -0.93 10.36
C ILE A 74 4.94 -0.79 11.08
N TYR A 75 5.04 0.14 12.03
CA TYR A 75 6.27 0.39 12.77
C TYR A 75 6.77 -0.87 13.49
N SER A 76 5.88 -1.61 14.14
CA SER A 76 6.22 -2.86 14.84
C SER A 76 6.65 -3.99 13.89
N ALA A 77 6.14 -4.03 12.67
CA ALA A 77 6.45 -5.07 11.69
C ALA A 77 7.63 -4.71 10.77
N HIS A 78 8.05 -3.44 10.74
CA HIS A 78 9.11 -2.95 9.87
C HIS A 78 10.49 -3.28 10.44
N ALA A 79 11.43 -3.62 9.54
CA ALA A 79 12.80 -3.95 9.93
C ALA A 79 13.72 -2.73 10.08
N TYR A 80 13.22 -1.54 9.77
CA TYR A 80 14.02 -0.31 9.77
C TYR A 80 13.74 0.44 11.07
N GLU A 81 14.76 1.11 11.59
CA GLU A 81 14.62 1.98 12.75
C GLU A 81 13.69 3.15 12.44
N GLU A 82 13.80 3.68 11.22
CA GLU A 82 13.05 4.82 10.71
C GLU A 82 12.39 4.41 9.38
N PRO A 83 11.22 3.74 9.43
CA PRO A 83 10.48 3.46 8.20
C PRO A 83 10.00 4.77 7.56
N VAL A 84 10.23 4.91 6.25
CA VAL A 84 9.71 6.05 5.49
C VAL A 84 8.22 5.82 5.25
N ILE A 85 7.37 6.63 5.89
CA ILE A 85 5.92 6.53 5.81
C ILE A 85 5.36 7.93 5.56
N PHE A 86 4.60 8.09 4.49
CA PHE A 86 3.84 9.29 4.19
C PHE A 86 2.35 9.04 4.45
N VAL A 87 1.68 10.01 5.06
CA VAL A 87 0.23 10.00 5.28
C VAL A 87 -0.33 11.27 4.67
N GLU A 88 -1.14 11.12 3.64
CA GLU A 88 -1.67 12.24 2.87
C GLU A 88 -3.20 12.22 2.87
N PRO A 89 -3.87 13.38 3.08
CA PRO A 89 -5.30 13.49 2.85
C PRO A 89 -5.61 13.31 1.36
N CYS A 90 -6.48 12.36 1.02
CA CYS A 90 -6.91 12.14 -0.35
C CYS A 90 -8.39 11.74 -0.43
N VAL A 91 -8.94 11.81 -1.64
CA VAL A 91 -10.28 11.30 -1.96
C VAL A 91 -10.16 10.00 -2.76
N ARG A 92 -11.15 9.12 -2.60
CA ARG A 92 -11.26 7.88 -3.37
C ARG A 92 -12.54 7.86 -4.18
N THR A 93 -12.52 7.15 -5.30
CA THR A 93 -13.72 6.85 -6.08
C THR A 93 -14.26 5.47 -5.69
N LEU A 94 -15.58 5.33 -5.68
CA LEU A 94 -16.26 4.05 -5.48
C LEU A 94 -17.32 3.89 -6.57
N HIS A 95 -17.67 2.65 -6.91
CA HIS A 95 -18.85 2.38 -7.73
C HIS A 95 -20.11 2.86 -6.99
N ILE A 96 -21.03 3.48 -7.73
CA ILE A 96 -22.33 3.90 -7.22
C ILE A 96 -23.39 3.04 -7.91
N ARG A 97 -23.98 2.11 -7.15
CA ARG A 97 -24.96 1.16 -7.66
C ARG A 97 -26.18 1.86 -8.26
N GLY A 98 -26.61 1.40 -9.43
CA GLY A 98 -27.73 1.94 -10.19
C GLY A 98 -27.39 3.17 -11.04
N MET A 99 -26.13 3.58 -11.10
CA MET A 99 -25.68 4.72 -11.90
C MET A 99 -24.72 4.25 -12.97
N ASP A 100 -25.04 4.52 -14.25
CA ASP A 100 -24.13 4.28 -15.38
C ASP A 100 -23.73 2.80 -15.53
N GLU A 101 -24.66 1.90 -15.20
CA GLU A 101 -24.44 0.45 -15.18
C GLU A 101 -24.33 -0.15 -16.58
N ASP A 102 -24.99 0.46 -17.57
CA ASP A 102 -24.99 0.08 -18.98
C ASP A 102 -23.85 0.74 -19.79
N ASN A 103 -22.95 1.47 -19.12
CA ASN A 103 -21.82 2.12 -19.79
C ASN A 103 -20.93 1.07 -20.47
N PRO A 104 -20.70 1.19 -21.79
CA PRO A 104 -19.94 0.19 -22.55
C PRO A 104 -18.46 0.14 -22.16
N ASN A 105 -17.94 1.11 -21.38
CA ASN A 105 -16.57 1.06 -20.87
C ASN A 105 -16.43 0.26 -19.57
N ARG A 106 -17.53 -0.20 -18.96
CA ARG A 106 -17.46 -1.07 -17.78
C ARG A 106 -16.99 -2.46 -18.21
N PHE A 107 -16.02 -3.01 -17.51
CA PHE A 107 -15.43 -4.31 -17.88
C PHE A 107 -16.49 -5.43 -17.93
N TRP A 108 -17.52 -5.38 -17.07
CA TRP A 108 -18.60 -6.37 -17.05
C TRP A 108 -19.60 -6.27 -18.23
N ASN A 109 -19.50 -5.21 -19.04
CA ASN A 109 -20.31 -5.03 -20.26
C ASN A 109 -19.55 -5.45 -21.54
N ASN A 110 -18.37 -6.07 -21.39
CA ASN A 110 -17.51 -6.51 -22.50
C ASN A 110 -17.09 -7.97 -22.32
N GLU A 111 -16.47 -8.54 -23.35
CA GLU A 111 -15.74 -9.80 -23.21
C GLU A 111 -14.59 -9.64 -22.19
N ALA A 112 -14.29 -10.70 -21.45
CA ALA A 112 -13.25 -10.67 -20.44
C ALA A 112 -11.88 -10.38 -21.09
N GLU A 113 -11.20 -9.37 -20.57
CA GLU A 113 -9.88 -8.96 -21.04
C GLU A 113 -8.77 -9.91 -20.56
N ASP A 114 -7.61 -9.89 -21.23
CA ASP A 114 -6.48 -10.76 -20.91
C ASP A 114 -5.94 -10.59 -19.49
N TRP A 115 -6.12 -9.39 -18.90
CA TRP A 115 -5.67 -9.08 -17.54
C TRP A 115 -6.62 -9.62 -16.45
N VAL A 116 -7.82 -10.08 -16.81
CA VAL A 116 -8.74 -10.70 -15.86
C VAL A 116 -8.16 -12.06 -15.44
N PRO A 117 -7.96 -12.31 -14.13
CA PRO A 117 -7.48 -13.60 -13.64
C PRO A 117 -8.38 -14.75 -14.10
N ASP A 118 -7.78 -15.93 -14.31
CA ASP A 118 -8.51 -17.10 -14.84
C ASP A 118 -9.68 -17.51 -13.94
N GLU A 119 -9.61 -17.26 -12.63
CA GLU A 119 -10.68 -17.53 -11.67
C GLU A 119 -11.91 -16.63 -11.84
N HIS A 120 -11.79 -15.56 -12.64
CA HIS A 120 -12.84 -14.57 -12.90
C HIS A 120 -13.23 -14.48 -14.37
N ARG A 121 -12.68 -15.34 -15.24
CA ARG A 121 -13.11 -15.49 -16.64
C ARG A 121 -14.32 -16.42 -16.77
#